data_AF-A0A8J3Y8J3-F1
#
_entry.id   AF-A0A8J3Y8J3-F1
#
_cell.length_a   1.000
_cell.length_b   1.000
_cell.length_c   1.000
_cell.angle_alpha   90.00
_cell.angle_beta   90.00
_cell.angle_gamma   90.00
#
_symmetry.space_group_name_H-M   'P 1'
#
loop_
_entity.id
_entity.type
_entity.pdbx_description
1 polymer ?
#
loop_
_entity_poly.entity_id
_entity_poly.type
_entity_poly.pdbx_seq_one_letter_code
_entity_poly.pdbx_strand_id
1 'polypeptide(L)'
;MPDTSAPVWENVPAEPIGPDSSTDDLPSVADGEFVWTTELPGGAAGARSVGGDVRAAQVWAACGVFTDNHKLVRAFSRKAMHTTAGAPGYVGAGTSNLKCGSEKWGYRHLLKHRGEWEKNAKIEGKNWRDLADFAIAVVLSDPDVVSYRRSNDTYCFSREIYLIDKRTGRVAATKKPKVAIAAVSKNIITAYIPNTGCKADGS
;
A
#
# COMPACT_ATOMS: atom_id res chain seq x y z
N MET A 1 -57.01 50.64 -4.61
CA MET A 1 -55.86 51.22 -5.33
C MET A 1 -54.60 50.67 -4.67
N PRO A 2 -53.63 50.16 -5.44
CA PRO A 2 -52.62 49.26 -4.91
C PRO A 2 -51.55 49.98 -4.08
N ASP A 3 -51.16 49.26 -3.04
CA ASP A 3 -50.04 49.45 -2.13
C ASP A 3 -48.70 49.30 -2.89
N THR A 4 -47.83 50.29 -2.76
CA THR A 4 -46.44 50.25 -3.25
C THR A 4 -45.50 50.64 -2.12
N SER A 5 -45.31 49.71 -1.19
CA SER A 5 -44.18 49.73 -0.26
C SER A 5 -43.17 48.66 -0.69
N ALA A 6 -42.06 49.11 -1.27
CA ALA A 6 -40.93 48.28 -1.66
C ALA A 6 -40.27 47.62 -0.42
N PRO A 7 -39.74 46.39 -0.52
CA PRO A 7 -38.99 45.81 0.58
C PRO A 7 -37.61 46.47 0.73
N VAL A 8 -37.36 46.92 1.97
CA VAL A 8 -36.03 47.27 2.49
C VAL A 8 -35.18 46.00 2.45
N TRP A 9 -34.12 46.02 1.64
CA TRP A 9 -33.06 45.03 1.71
C TRP A 9 -32.20 45.36 2.94
N GLU A 10 -32.31 44.54 3.98
CA GLU A 10 -31.40 44.58 5.11
C GLU A 10 -29.99 44.18 4.65
N ASN A 11 -29.01 45.01 5.03
CA ASN A 11 -27.59 44.75 4.89
C ASN A 11 -27.21 43.49 5.69
N VAL A 12 -26.93 42.38 5.00
CA VAL A 12 -26.21 41.25 5.57
C VAL A 12 -24.72 41.48 5.32
N PRO A 13 -23.86 41.64 6.35
CA PRO A 13 -22.42 41.67 6.15
C PRO A 13 -21.93 40.29 5.68
N ALA A 14 -21.10 40.31 4.64
CA ALA A 14 -20.45 39.13 4.08
C ALA A 14 -19.53 38.48 5.13
N GLU A 15 -19.83 37.23 5.51
CA GLU A 15 -18.88 36.38 6.20
C GLU A 15 -17.76 35.97 5.23
N PRO A 16 -16.49 35.92 5.68
CA PRO A 16 -15.40 35.50 4.82
C PRO A 16 -15.53 34.02 4.49
N ILE A 17 -15.55 33.73 3.18
CA ILE A 17 -15.41 32.39 2.61
C ILE A 17 -14.06 31.84 3.09
N GLY A 18 -14.10 31.01 4.13
CA GLY A 18 -12.96 30.21 4.56
C GLY A 18 -12.55 29.24 3.43
N PRO A 19 -11.25 28.93 3.30
CA PRO A 19 -10.78 28.08 2.22
C PRO A 19 -11.41 26.70 2.31
N ASP A 20 -12.04 26.29 1.21
CA ASP A 20 -12.24 24.91 0.77
C ASP A 20 -11.12 24.02 1.31
N SER A 21 -11.46 23.23 2.34
CA SER A 21 -10.62 22.20 2.92
C SER A 21 -10.95 20.86 2.26
N SER A 22 -10.71 20.74 0.96
CA SER A 22 -10.56 19.44 0.29
C SER A 22 -9.16 18.89 0.57
N THR A 23 -8.80 18.76 1.84
CA THR A 23 -7.68 17.92 2.26
C THR A 23 -8.26 16.58 2.69
N ASP A 24 -7.95 15.54 1.92
CA ASP A 24 -8.20 14.13 2.24
C ASP A 24 -8.11 13.87 3.76
N ASP A 25 -9.28 13.73 4.39
CA ASP A 25 -9.47 13.40 5.80
C ASP A 25 -8.87 12.02 6.08
N LEU A 26 -7.59 11.99 6.42
CA LEU A 26 -7.04 10.91 7.22
C LEU A 26 -7.39 11.20 8.67
N PRO A 27 -8.08 10.28 9.37
CA PRO A 27 -8.48 10.50 10.75
C PRO A 27 -7.25 10.83 11.61
N SER A 28 -7.41 11.87 12.42
CA SER A 28 -6.47 12.28 13.46
C SER A 28 -6.05 11.06 14.29
N VAL A 29 -4.74 10.93 14.56
CA VAL A 29 -4.11 9.85 15.34
C VAL A 29 -4.52 9.87 16.82
N ALA A 30 -5.47 10.72 17.21
CA ALA A 30 -6.01 10.77 18.55
C ALA A 30 -7.06 9.66 18.75
N ASP A 31 -6.72 8.70 19.61
CA ASP A 31 -7.63 7.80 20.35
C ASP A 31 -8.12 6.49 19.69
N GLY A 32 -7.70 6.17 18.45
CA GLY A 32 -8.04 4.91 17.79
C GLY A 32 -6.87 3.92 17.71
N GLU A 33 -7.02 2.71 18.24
CA GLU A 33 -6.07 1.62 17.97
C GLU A 33 -6.36 1.08 16.56
N PHE A 34 -5.56 1.45 15.56
CA PHE A 34 -5.74 0.98 14.18
C PHE A 34 -4.87 -0.24 13.87
N VAL A 35 -5.25 -1.04 12.86
CA VAL A 35 -4.41 -2.12 12.33
C VAL A 35 -4.59 -2.35 10.83
N TRP A 36 -3.49 -2.47 10.08
CA TRP A 36 -3.48 -2.97 8.71
C TRP A 36 -3.60 -4.50 8.71
N THR A 37 -4.56 -5.02 7.96
CA THR A 37 -4.83 -6.47 7.83
C THR A 37 -5.27 -6.80 6.41
N THR A 38 -5.23 -8.09 6.06
CA THR A 38 -5.80 -8.63 4.83
C THR A 38 -7.26 -9.08 5.00
N GLU A 39 -7.77 -9.07 6.23
CA GLU A 39 -9.10 -9.59 6.56
C GLU A 39 -10.12 -8.47 6.75
N LEU A 40 -11.31 -8.64 6.18
CA LEU A 40 -12.44 -7.74 6.40
C LEU A 40 -13.15 -8.07 7.73
N PRO A 41 -13.59 -7.06 8.49
CA PRO A 41 -14.37 -7.28 9.70
C PRO A 41 -15.73 -7.91 9.36
N GLY A 42 -16.08 -8.99 10.05
CA GLY A 42 -17.36 -9.70 9.86
C GLY A 42 -17.35 -10.82 8.80
N GLY A 43 -16.18 -11.24 8.31
CA GLY A 43 -16.06 -12.43 7.47
C GLY A 43 -16.60 -13.67 8.19
N ALA A 44 -17.66 -14.27 7.63
CA ALA A 44 -18.25 -15.51 8.11
C ALA A 44 -17.20 -16.62 8.30
N ALA A 45 -17.40 -17.44 9.33
CA ALA A 45 -16.67 -18.68 9.57
C ALA A 45 -16.59 -19.50 8.26
N GLY A 46 -15.43 -19.47 7.61
CA GLY A 46 -15.26 -20.02 6.26
C GLY A 46 -14.17 -19.34 5.43
N ALA A 47 -13.75 -18.12 5.80
CA ALA A 47 -12.49 -17.59 5.30
C ALA A 47 -11.37 -18.55 5.75
N ARG A 48 -10.67 -19.15 4.79
CA ARG A 48 -9.41 -19.85 5.06
C ARG A 48 -8.57 -18.87 5.85
N SER A 49 -8.40 -19.13 7.15
CA SER A 49 -7.24 -18.64 7.88
C SER A 49 -6.05 -19.12 7.08
N VAL A 50 -5.53 -18.27 6.21
CA VAL A 50 -4.11 -18.28 6.00
C VAL A 50 -3.60 -17.89 7.37
N GLY A 51 -3.28 -18.91 8.17
CA GLY A 51 -2.52 -18.78 9.40
C GLY A 51 -1.16 -18.22 9.04
N GLY A 52 -1.13 -16.95 8.66
CA GLY A 52 -0.07 -16.08 9.03
C GLY A 52 -0.45 -15.64 10.42
N ASP A 53 0.13 -16.28 11.43
CA ASP A 53 0.66 -15.51 12.54
C ASP A 53 1.10 -14.15 11.99
N VAL A 54 0.72 -13.08 12.66
CA VAL A 54 1.38 -11.79 12.47
C VAL A 54 2.85 -12.05 12.73
N ARG A 55 3.58 -12.52 11.71
CA ARG A 55 4.99 -12.83 11.78
C ARG A 55 5.55 -11.48 12.12
N ALA A 56 6.05 -11.35 13.35
CA ALA A 56 6.68 -10.13 13.80
C ALA A 56 7.59 -9.66 12.67
N ALA A 57 7.36 -8.42 12.22
CA ALA A 57 8.07 -7.85 11.09
C ALA A 57 9.56 -8.17 11.25
N GLN A 58 10.12 -8.83 10.24
CA GLN A 58 11.49 -9.31 10.38
C GLN A 58 12.45 -8.13 10.30
N VAL A 59 13.54 -8.18 11.07
CA VAL A 59 14.54 -7.12 11.05
C VAL A 59 15.21 -7.09 9.68
N TRP A 60 15.16 -5.94 9.00
CA TRP A 60 15.84 -5.73 7.74
C TRP A 60 17.32 -5.46 7.96
N ALA A 61 18.19 -6.14 7.20
CA ALA A 61 19.61 -5.90 7.30
C ALA A 61 19.97 -4.47 6.84
N ALA A 62 20.95 -3.87 7.50
CA ALA A 62 21.36 -2.50 7.19
C ALA A 62 21.87 -2.37 5.74
N CYS A 63 21.45 -1.29 5.08
CA CYS A 63 21.90 -0.91 3.74
C CYS A 63 22.27 0.57 3.72
N GLY A 64 23.56 0.87 3.81
CA GLY A 64 24.11 2.23 3.74
C GLY A 64 24.40 2.66 2.30
N VAL A 65 24.82 3.91 2.11
CA VAL A 65 25.08 4.49 0.78
C VAL A 65 26.14 3.70 0.00
N PHE A 66 27.22 3.26 0.67
CA PHE A 66 28.34 2.53 0.04
C PHE A 66 28.24 1.01 0.17
N THR A 67 27.16 0.48 0.75
CA THR A 67 26.97 -0.96 0.87
C THR A 67 26.85 -1.61 -0.51
N ASP A 68 27.40 -2.80 -0.69
CA ASP A 68 27.28 -3.55 -1.94
C ASP A 68 25.83 -3.66 -2.44
N ASN A 69 25.61 -3.45 -3.74
CA ASN A 69 24.28 -3.42 -4.34
C ASN A 69 23.57 -4.78 -4.26
N HIS A 70 24.32 -5.88 -4.16
CA HIS A 70 23.78 -7.23 -4.12
C HIS A 70 23.61 -7.78 -2.70
N LYS A 71 24.05 -7.04 -1.67
CA LYS A 71 23.81 -7.40 -0.27
C LYS A 71 22.32 -7.59 -0.02
N LEU A 72 21.98 -8.72 0.60
CA LEU A 72 20.62 -9.03 1.01
C LEU A 72 20.18 -8.11 2.15
N VAL A 73 19.01 -7.49 1.98
CA VAL A 73 18.31 -6.74 3.03
C VAL A 73 17.28 -7.64 3.70
N ARG A 74 16.48 -8.33 2.87
CA ARG A 74 15.37 -9.17 3.32
C ARG A 74 14.98 -10.18 2.24
N ALA A 75 14.53 -11.37 2.64
CA ALA A 75 14.07 -12.42 1.74
C ALA A 75 12.59 -12.75 2.00
N PHE A 76 11.76 -12.74 0.96
CA PHE A 76 10.33 -12.99 1.06
C PHE A 76 9.95 -14.28 0.32
N SER A 77 9.08 -15.09 0.93
CA SER A 77 8.50 -16.24 0.24
C SER A 77 7.46 -15.77 -0.78
N ARG A 78 7.45 -16.40 -1.95
CA ARG A 78 6.54 -16.13 -3.06
C ARG A 78 5.88 -17.43 -3.49
N LYS A 79 4.55 -17.43 -3.65
CA LYS A 79 3.82 -18.57 -4.23
C LYS A 79 3.88 -18.55 -5.75
N ALA A 80 3.70 -19.73 -6.35
CA ALA A 80 3.57 -19.84 -7.80
C ALA A 80 2.24 -19.20 -8.24
N MET A 81 2.28 -18.39 -9.29
CA MET A 81 1.09 -17.70 -9.81
C MET A 81 1.15 -17.56 -11.33
N HIS A 82 -0.03 -17.56 -11.95
CA HIS A 82 -0.19 -17.07 -13.32
C HIS A 82 -0.53 -15.57 -13.28
N THR A 83 -0.17 -14.86 -14.34
CA THR A 83 -0.64 -13.49 -14.54
C THR A 83 -2.17 -13.49 -14.64
N THR A 84 -2.82 -12.63 -13.87
CA THR A 84 -4.26 -12.39 -13.93
C THR A 84 -4.60 -11.17 -14.77
N ALA A 85 -3.60 -10.37 -15.16
CA ALA A 85 -3.76 -9.23 -16.06
C ALA A 85 -2.52 -9.03 -16.97
N GLY A 86 -2.74 -8.52 -18.17
CA GLY A 86 -1.68 -8.27 -19.16
C GLY A 86 -1.28 -9.51 -19.94
N ALA A 87 -0.05 -9.54 -20.45
CA ALA A 87 0.44 -10.66 -21.25
C ALA A 87 0.54 -11.94 -20.41
N PRO A 88 0.17 -13.13 -20.97
CA PRO A 88 0.28 -14.39 -20.26
C PRO A 88 1.71 -14.61 -19.74
N GLY A 89 1.82 -14.93 -18.47
CA GLY A 89 3.07 -15.24 -17.80
C GLY A 89 2.88 -16.18 -16.63
N TYR A 90 3.95 -16.86 -16.26
CA TYR A 90 4.00 -17.72 -15.09
C TYR A 90 5.18 -17.33 -14.23
N VAL A 91 4.92 -17.15 -12.94
CA VAL A 91 5.96 -16.93 -11.93
C VAL A 91 5.99 -18.14 -11.02
N GLY A 92 7.09 -18.86 -11.01
CA GLY A 92 7.28 -20.01 -10.10
C GLY A 92 7.35 -19.57 -8.64
N ALA A 93 6.98 -20.51 -7.75
CA ALA A 93 7.18 -20.36 -6.32
C ALA A 93 8.68 -20.21 -6.00
N GLY A 94 9.00 -19.63 -4.84
CA GLY A 94 10.38 -19.51 -4.38
C GLY A 94 10.57 -18.27 -3.52
N THR A 95 11.78 -17.71 -3.57
CA THR A 95 12.13 -16.51 -2.79
C THR A 95 12.26 -15.29 -3.69
N SER A 96 11.73 -14.15 -3.24
CA SER A 96 12.02 -12.83 -3.79
C SER A 96 12.95 -12.09 -2.82
N ASN A 97 14.16 -11.76 -3.27
CA ASN A 97 15.12 -11.06 -2.42
C ASN A 97 15.01 -9.55 -2.61
N LEU A 98 14.85 -8.83 -1.51
CA LEU A 98 15.13 -7.40 -1.43
C LEU A 98 16.61 -7.24 -1.16
N LYS A 99 17.35 -6.78 -2.16
CA LYS A 99 18.77 -6.44 -2.05
C LYS A 99 18.93 -4.93 -1.88
N CYS A 100 20.11 -4.48 -1.47
CA CYS A 100 20.44 -3.06 -1.36
C CYS A 100 20.07 -2.26 -2.61
N GLY A 101 20.42 -2.80 -3.78
CA GLY A 101 20.00 -2.30 -5.07
C GLY A 101 20.61 -0.94 -5.44
N SER A 102 19.92 -0.16 -6.23
CA SER A 102 20.31 1.21 -6.60
C SER A 102 19.09 2.12 -6.57
N GLU A 103 19.23 3.36 -7.03
CA GLU A 103 18.09 4.25 -7.20
C GLU A 103 17.01 3.73 -8.16
N LYS A 104 17.32 2.72 -8.98
CA LYS A 104 16.40 2.13 -9.98
C LYS A 104 15.83 0.77 -9.55
N TRP A 105 16.39 0.12 -8.53
CA TRP A 105 15.89 -1.18 -8.07
C TRP A 105 16.28 -1.49 -6.61
N GLY A 106 15.61 -2.44 -5.97
CA GLY A 106 15.92 -2.90 -4.61
C GLY A 106 15.53 -1.90 -3.51
N TYR A 107 16.19 -2.02 -2.36
CA TYR A 107 15.88 -1.25 -1.15
C TYR A 107 16.06 0.26 -1.35
N ARG A 108 17.10 0.69 -2.07
CA ARG A 108 17.32 2.12 -2.36
C ARG A 108 16.25 2.72 -3.26
N HIS A 109 15.66 1.94 -4.16
CA HIS A 109 14.49 2.39 -4.93
C HIS A 109 13.24 2.44 -4.05
N LEU A 110 13.03 1.43 -3.19
CA LEU A 110 11.93 1.41 -2.22
C LEU A 110 11.96 2.65 -1.31
N LEU A 111 13.14 3.11 -0.91
CA LEU A 111 13.31 4.32 -0.09
C LEU A 111 12.75 5.60 -0.74
N LYS A 112 12.61 5.66 -2.07
CA LYS A 112 11.94 6.79 -2.74
C LYS A 112 10.46 6.89 -2.38
N HIS A 113 9.87 5.78 -1.93
CA HIS A 113 8.49 5.67 -1.45
C HIS A 113 8.39 5.71 0.08
N ARG A 114 9.49 6.01 0.79
CA ARG A 114 9.52 5.99 2.26
C ARG A 114 8.45 6.89 2.88
N GLY A 115 8.24 8.10 2.35
CA GLY A 115 7.24 9.02 2.89
C GLY A 115 5.82 8.46 2.83
N GLU A 116 5.49 7.68 1.79
CA GLU A 116 4.20 7.00 1.68
C GLU A 116 4.03 5.89 2.72
N TRP A 117 5.09 5.09 2.93
CA TRP A 117 5.10 4.06 3.96
C TRP A 117 5.01 4.67 5.37
N GLU A 118 5.76 5.72 5.65
CA GLU A 118 5.74 6.43 6.95
C GLU A 118 4.38 7.03 7.24
N LYS A 119 3.75 7.68 6.24
CA LYS A 119 2.41 8.25 6.39
C LYS A 119 1.38 7.21 6.81
N ASN A 120 1.38 6.02 6.19
CA ASN A 120 0.42 4.96 6.51
C ASN A 120 0.77 4.18 7.77
N ALA A 121 2.06 3.98 8.07
CA ALA A 121 2.50 3.28 9.28
C ALA A 121 2.28 4.11 10.55
N LYS A 122 2.38 5.44 10.44
CA LYS A 122 2.11 6.37 11.55
C LYS A 122 0.67 6.24 12.08
N ILE A 123 -0.29 5.85 11.24
CA ILE A 123 -1.69 5.65 11.68
C ILE A 123 -1.80 4.53 12.73
N GLU A 124 -0.97 3.49 12.63
CA GLU A 124 -0.86 2.44 13.66
C GLU A 124 0.19 2.74 14.75
N GLY A 125 0.90 3.87 14.66
CA GLY A 125 2.07 4.14 15.50
C GLY A 125 3.26 3.20 15.27
N LYS A 126 3.35 2.55 14.10
CA LYS A 126 4.40 1.57 13.75
C LYS A 126 5.55 2.15 12.93
N ASN A 127 6.67 1.41 12.86
CA ASN A 127 7.75 1.73 11.95
C ASN A 127 7.30 1.47 10.50
N TRP A 128 7.72 2.33 9.56
CA TRP A 128 7.39 2.17 8.15
C TRP A 128 7.89 0.84 7.57
N ARG A 129 9.01 0.31 8.08
CA ARG A 129 9.55 -0.99 7.66
C ARG A 129 8.65 -2.14 8.09
N ASP A 130 7.96 -2.03 9.21
CA ASP A 130 7.08 -3.10 9.69
C ASP A 130 5.87 -3.23 8.76
N LEU A 131 5.26 -2.09 8.40
CA LEU A 131 4.18 -2.06 7.42
C LEU A 131 4.64 -2.53 6.03
N ALA A 132 5.83 -2.13 5.59
CA ALA A 132 6.39 -2.58 4.32
C ALA A 132 6.69 -4.08 4.31
N ASP A 133 7.28 -4.64 5.39
CA ASP A 133 7.57 -6.08 5.50
C ASP A 133 6.27 -6.90 5.46
N PHE A 134 5.26 -6.49 6.24
CA PHE A 134 3.93 -7.08 6.20
C PHE A 134 3.35 -7.05 4.78
N ALA A 135 3.23 -5.85 4.18
CA ALA A 135 2.61 -5.68 2.88
C ALA A 135 3.32 -6.48 1.78
N ILE A 136 4.65 -6.49 1.74
CA ILE A 136 5.40 -7.26 0.76
C ILE A 136 5.18 -8.77 0.96
N ALA A 137 5.18 -9.25 2.20
CA ALA A 137 4.96 -10.65 2.51
C ALA A 137 3.57 -11.12 2.08
N VAL A 138 2.52 -10.36 2.37
CA VAL A 138 1.14 -10.72 2.00
C VAL A 138 0.90 -10.62 0.50
N VAL A 139 1.47 -9.61 -0.18
CA VAL A 139 1.35 -9.45 -1.64
C VAL A 139 2.04 -10.59 -2.40
N LEU A 140 3.21 -11.05 -1.93
CA LEU A 140 3.94 -12.12 -2.64
C LEU A 140 3.42 -13.53 -2.34
N SER A 141 2.77 -13.72 -1.19
CA SER A 141 2.22 -15.02 -0.78
C SER A 141 0.79 -15.24 -1.26
N ASP A 142 0.02 -14.17 -1.44
CA ASP A 142 -1.40 -14.22 -1.77
C ASP A 142 -1.85 -12.90 -2.45
N PRO A 143 -1.43 -12.64 -3.71
CA PRO A 143 -1.85 -11.49 -4.50
C PRO A 143 -3.29 -11.62 -5.04
N ASP A 144 -4.01 -10.51 -5.13
CA ASP A 144 -5.26 -10.43 -5.90
C ASP A 144 -4.98 -10.28 -7.41
N VAL A 145 -3.93 -9.51 -7.74
CA VAL A 145 -3.54 -9.23 -9.11
C VAL A 145 -2.07 -9.50 -9.31
N VAL A 146 -1.76 -10.25 -10.37
CA VAL A 146 -0.41 -10.44 -10.89
C VAL A 146 -0.41 -9.98 -12.34
N SER A 147 0.37 -8.96 -12.68
CA SER A 147 0.55 -8.53 -14.06
C SER A 147 2.00 -8.63 -14.50
N TYR A 148 2.18 -8.96 -15.78
CA TYR A 148 3.50 -8.94 -16.39
C TYR A 148 3.67 -7.70 -17.25
N ARG A 149 4.77 -6.97 -17.00
CA ARG A 149 5.12 -5.75 -17.71
C ARG A 149 6.28 -6.00 -18.66
N ARG A 150 6.00 -6.05 -19.96
CA ARG A 150 6.98 -6.39 -21.00
C ARG A 150 8.02 -5.29 -21.19
N SER A 151 7.61 -4.02 -21.05
CA SER A 151 8.49 -2.85 -21.24
C SER A 151 9.68 -2.83 -20.29
N ASN A 152 9.51 -3.37 -19.08
CA ASN A 152 10.53 -3.39 -18.03
C ASN A 152 10.99 -4.80 -17.65
N ASP A 153 10.45 -5.85 -18.29
CA ASP A 153 10.70 -7.26 -17.94
C ASP A 153 10.47 -7.54 -16.44
N THR A 154 9.30 -7.15 -15.94
CA THR A 154 8.95 -7.28 -14.51
C THR A 154 7.56 -7.85 -14.27
N TYR A 155 7.38 -8.53 -13.15
CA TYR A 155 6.06 -8.87 -12.62
C TYR A 155 5.66 -7.85 -11.55
N CYS A 156 4.41 -7.39 -11.60
CA CYS A 156 3.78 -6.57 -10.59
C CYS A 156 2.76 -7.43 -9.83
N PHE A 157 2.88 -7.44 -8.51
CA PHE A 157 1.93 -8.09 -7.61
C PHE A 157 1.22 -7.02 -6.79
N SER A 158 -0.08 -7.18 -6.59
CA SER A 158 -0.82 -6.35 -5.65
C SER A 158 -1.96 -7.12 -5.01
N ARG A 159 -2.32 -6.68 -3.80
CA ARG A 159 -3.54 -7.10 -3.12
C ARG A 159 -4.13 -5.96 -2.34
N GLU A 160 -5.39 -6.06 -1.97
CA GLU A 160 -6.00 -5.19 -0.98
C GLU A 160 -5.50 -5.50 0.44
N ILE A 161 -5.29 -4.43 1.20
CA ILE A 161 -5.18 -4.45 2.65
C ILE A 161 -6.08 -3.36 3.22
N TYR A 162 -6.59 -3.61 4.42
CA TYR A 162 -7.58 -2.79 5.08
C TYR A 162 -7.01 -2.24 6.38
N LEU A 163 -7.23 -0.96 6.63
CA LEU A 163 -6.98 -0.34 7.93
C LEU A 163 -8.26 -0.47 8.74
N ILE A 164 -8.19 -1.20 9.85
CA ILE A 164 -9.33 -1.42 10.74
C ILE A 164 -9.17 -0.53 11.96
N ASP A 165 -10.21 0.23 12.29
CA ASP A 165 -10.35 0.84 13.61
C ASP A 165 -10.78 -0.24 14.59
N LYS A 166 -9.89 -0.65 15.51
CA LYS A 166 -10.19 -1.73 16.45
C LYS A 166 -11.28 -1.38 17.47
N ARG A 167 -11.56 -0.10 17.70
CA ARG A 167 -12.63 0.33 18.61
C ARG A 167 -14.01 0.10 18.00
N THR A 168 -14.15 0.37 16.69
CA THR A 168 -15.43 0.27 15.99
C THR A 168 -15.58 -1.02 15.17
N GLY A 169 -14.47 -1.73 14.91
CA GLY A 169 -14.41 -2.87 14.01
C GLY A 169 -14.69 -2.49 12.56
N ARG A 170 -14.57 -1.22 12.17
CA ARG A 170 -14.89 -0.74 10.81
C ARG A 170 -13.63 -0.52 9.99
N VAL A 171 -13.77 -0.66 8.67
CA VAL A 171 -12.72 -0.29 7.72
C VAL A 171 -12.61 1.23 7.66
N ALA A 172 -11.47 1.75 8.09
CA ALA A 172 -11.13 3.18 8.02
C ALA A 172 -10.48 3.55 6.68
N ALA A 173 -9.73 2.64 6.07
CA ALA A 173 -9.12 2.85 4.75
C ALA A 173 -8.81 1.52 4.05
N THR A 174 -8.70 1.58 2.72
CA THR A 174 -8.24 0.47 1.89
C THR A 174 -7.04 0.90 1.06
N LYS A 175 -6.00 0.07 1.00
CA LYS A 175 -4.81 0.28 0.17
C LYS A 175 -4.55 -0.93 -0.70
N LYS A 176 -3.81 -0.71 -1.79
CA LYS A 176 -3.42 -1.75 -2.73
C LYS A 176 -1.90 -1.77 -2.90
N PRO A 177 -1.13 -2.25 -1.90
CA PRO A 177 0.31 -2.36 -2.01
C PRO A 177 0.74 -3.04 -3.30
N LYS A 178 1.78 -2.49 -3.93
CA LYS A 178 2.39 -3.02 -5.15
C LYS A 178 3.79 -3.50 -4.84
N VAL A 179 4.13 -4.67 -5.34
CA VAL A 179 5.49 -5.21 -5.31
C VAL A 179 5.89 -5.58 -6.74
N ALA A 180 6.95 -4.94 -7.23
CA ALA A 180 7.53 -5.27 -8.52
C ALA A 180 8.76 -6.16 -8.34
N ILE A 181 8.85 -7.25 -9.11
CA ILE A 181 10.03 -8.13 -9.13
C ILE A 181 10.54 -8.30 -10.57
N ALA A 182 11.84 -8.52 -10.71
CA ALA A 182 12.48 -8.82 -11.99
C ALA A 182 11.96 -10.15 -12.56
N ALA A 183 11.70 -10.23 -13.86
CA ALA A 183 11.22 -11.45 -14.48
C ALA A 183 12.26 -12.57 -14.49
N VAL A 184 13.55 -12.27 -14.62
CA VAL A 184 14.61 -13.30 -14.57
C VAL A 184 15.01 -13.61 -13.13
N SER A 185 15.65 -12.66 -12.46
CA SER A 185 16.27 -12.89 -11.14
C SER A 185 15.28 -13.03 -9.98
N LYS A 186 14.02 -12.64 -10.18
CA LYS A 186 12.97 -12.60 -9.16
C LYS A 186 13.29 -11.75 -7.93
N ASN A 187 14.33 -10.92 -7.99
CA ASN A 187 14.63 -9.93 -6.96
C ASN A 187 13.59 -8.82 -6.98
N ILE A 188 13.31 -8.25 -5.81
CA ILE A 188 12.40 -7.11 -5.67
C ILE A 188 13.06 -5.89 -6.30
N ILE A 189 12.35 -5.26 -7.24
CA ILE A 189 12.74 -4.01 -7.88
C ILE A 189 12.25 -2.82 -7.05
N THR A 190 11.00 -2.84 -6.57
CA THR A 190 10.47 -1.81 -5.67
C THR A 190 9.19 -2.29 -5.00
N ALA A 191 8.77 -1.60 -3.94
CA ALA A 191 7.46 -1.78 -3.32
C ALA A 191 6.92 -0.45 -2.75
N TYR A 192 5.62 -0.23 -2.88
CA TYR A 192 4.94 1.00 -2.43
C TYR A 192 3.45 0.74 -2.17
N ILE A 193 2.74 1.68 -1.53
CA ILE A 193 1.39 1.46 -0.94
C ILE A 193 0.30 2.41 -1.48
N PRO A 194 0.00 2.35 -2.79
CA PRO A 194 -0.97 3.25 -3.41
C PRO A 194 -2.42 2.83 -3.13
N ASN A 195 -3.38 3.62 -3.64
CA ASN A 195 -4.82 3.27 -3.62
C ASN A 195 -5.24 2.35 -4.78
N THR A 196 -4.39 2.20 -5.82
CA THR A 196 -4.71 1.42 -7.02
C THR A 196 -3.80 0.21 -7.14
N GLY A 197 -4.34 -0.92 -7.61
CA GLY A 197 -3.59 -2.16 -7.79
C GLY A 197 -2.73 -2.18 -9.07
N CYS A 198 -2.03 -3.28 -9.30
CA CYS A 198 -1.31 -3.54 -10.53
C CYS A 198 -2.25 -3.47 -11.74
N LYS A 199 -1.75 -2.92 -12.84
CA LYS A 199 -2.45 -2.83 -14.13
C LYS A 199 -1.70 -3.65 -15.18
N ALA A 200 -2.43 -4.07 -16.21
CA ALA A 200 -1.86 -4.57 -17.45
C ALA A 200 -1.12 -3.44 -18.19
N ASP A 201 -0.05 -3.77 -18.91
CA ASP A 201 0.54 -2.84 -19.87
C ASP A 201 -0.47 -2.51 -20.96
N GLY A 202 -0.74 -1.22 -21.21
CA GLY A 202 -1.64 -0.76 -22.28
C GLY A 202 -3.10 -0.48 -21.88
N SER A 203 -3.35 -0.11 -20.61
CA SER A 203 -4.64 0.41 -20.13
C SER A 203 -4.54 1.83 -19.61
#